data_AF-A0A0U3HKX7-F1
#
_entry.id   AF-A0A0U3HKX7-F1
#
_cell.length_a   1.000
_cell.length_b   1.000
_cell.length_c   1.000
_cell.angle_alpha   90.00
_cell.angle_beta   90.00
_cell.angle_gamma   90.00
#
_symmetry.space_group_name_H-M   'P 1'
#
loop_
_entity.id
_entity.type
_entity.pdbx_description
1 polymer ?
#
loop_
_entity_poly.entity_id
_entity_poly.type
_entity_poly.pdbx_seq_one_letter_code
_entity_poly.pdbx_strand_id
1 'polypeptide(L)' 'MKLTAEQFNDKYPVGSGFIYQSVAAFRGGEAVKTASDAWTMCSGEVVVKLQGKSGCFSVDHLTYAGK' A
#
# COMPACT_ATOMS: atom_id res chain seq x y z
N MET A 1 -14.52 -1.79 7.02
CA MET A 1 -14.61 -2.43 5.69
C MET A 1 -13.20 -2.46 5.12
N LYS A 2 -12.64 -3.64 4.83
CA LYS A 2 -11.34 -3.76 4.14
C LYS A 2 -11.56 -3.44 2.66
N LEU A 3 -10.75 -2.55 2.09
CA LEU A 3 -10.74 -2.27 0.65
C LEU A 3 -10.33 -3.54 -0.10
N THR A 4 -10.99 -3.86 -1.22
CA THR A 4 -10.52 -4.92 -2.12
C THR A 4 -9.34 -4.43 -2.98
N ALA A 5 -8.57 -5.36 -3.54
CA ALA A 5 -7.48 -5.02 -4.46
C ALA A 5 -7.97 -4.18 -5.65
N GLU A 6 -9.12 -4.54 -6.22
CA GLU A 6 -9.74 -3.80 -7.33
C GLU A 6 -10.10 -2.37 -6.94
N GLN A 7 -10.73 -2.18 -5.77
CA GLN A 7 -11.08 -0.84 -5.27
C GLN A 7 -9.84 -0.01 -4.95
N PHE A 8 -8.76 -0.65 -4.49
CA PHE A 8 -7.50 0.03 -4.26
C PHE A 8 -6.88 0.49 -5.57
N ASN A 9 -6.81 -0.38 -6.59
CA ASN A 9 -6.20 -0.07 -7.88
C ASN A 9 -6.98 0.99 -8.66
N ASP A 10 -8.32 0.98 -8.56
CA ASP A 10 -9.20 2.01 -9.15
C ASP A 10 -8.92 3.39 -8.56
N LYS A 11 -8.72 3.48 -7.24
CA LYS A 11 -8.40 4.73 -6.55
C LYS A 11 -6.96 5.18 -6.72
N TYR A 12 -6.03 4.23 -6.73
CA TYR A 12 -4.59 4.49 -6.62
C TYR A 12 -3.82 3.72 -7.69
N PRO A 13 -3.63 4.31 -8.87
CA PRO A 13 -2.84 3.67 -9.93
C PRO A 13 -1.38 3.49 -9.50
N VAL A 14 -0.69 2.57 -10.16
CA VAL A 14 0.76 2.36 -9.97
C VAL A 14 1.53 3.67 -10.06
N GLY A 15 2.47 3.88 -9.13
CA GLY A 15 3.24 5.11 -8.98
C GLY A 15 2.61 6.15 -8.04
N SER A 16 1.43 5.87 -7.46
CA SER A 16 0.82 6.71 -6.43
C SER A 16 1.69 6.74 -5.17
N GLY A 17 1.76 7.91 -4.52
CA GLY A 17 2.54 8.17 -3.32
C GLY A 17 1.79 7.83 -2.03
N PHE A 18 2.48 7.17 -1.12
CA PHE A 18 1.96 6.77 0.18
C PHE A 18 3.00 7.02 1.25
N ILE A 19 2.53 7.14 2.49
CA ILE A 19 3.34 7.06 3.69
C ILE A 19 3.15 5.66 4.26
N TYR A 20 4.21 4.85 4.21
CA TYR A 20 4.24 3.52 4.80
C TYR A 20 4.60 3.59 6.28
N GLN A 21 3.75 3.02 7.11
CA GLN A 21 3.94 2.95 8.56
C GLN A 21 3.93 1.48 9.02
N SER A 22 5.11 0.92 9.29
CA SER A 22 5.24 -0.45 9.81
C SER A 22 4.47 -0.64 11.12
N VAL A 23 4.43 0.40 11.95
CA VAL A 23 3.71 0.43 13.23
C VAL A 23 2.89 1.71 13.28
N ALA A 24 1.56 1.59 13.21
CA ALA A 24 0.63 2.72 13.22
C ALA A 24 0.73 3.62 14.48
N ALA A 25 1.35 3.13 15.55
CA ALA A 25 1.53 3.87 16.80
C ALA A 25 2.70 4.88 16.77
N PHE A 26 3.66 4.74 15.85
CA PHE A 26 4.82 5.63 15.79
C PHE A 26 4.64 6.70 14.71
N ARG A 27 4.91 7.96 15.07
CA ARG A 27 5.00 9.07 14.10
C ARG A 27 6.35 9.00 13.39
N GLY A 28 6.33 8.70 12.10
CA GLY A 28 7.54 8.58 11.27
C GLY A 28 7.36 7.54 10.17
N GLY A 29 6.41 7.77 9.26
CA GLY A 29 6.23 6.90 8.11
C GLY A 29 7.16 7.29 6.96
N GLU A 30 7.50 6.31 6.13
CA GLU A 30 8.38 6.51 4.99
C GLU A 30 7.57 6.83 3.73
N ALA A 31 7.98 7.86 3.00
CA ALA A 31 7.37 8.19 1.72
C ALA A 31 7.78 7.14 0.68
N VAL A 32 6.79 6.44 0.16
CA VAL A 32 6.93 5.33 -0.79
C VAL A 32 6.00 5.53 -1.97
N LYS A 33 6.26 4.83 -3.07
CA LYS A 33 5.36 4.76 -4.22
C LYS A 33 4.97 3.33 -4.53
N THR A 34 3.76 3.11 -5.03
CA THR A 34 3.37 1.78 -5.51
C THR A 34 4.20 1.39 -6.74
N ALA A 35 4.74 0.18 -6.72
CA ALA A 35 5.55 -0.39 -7.81
C ALA A 35 4.75 -1.38 -8.66
N SER A 36 3.56 -1.79 -8.20
CA SER A 36 2.66 -2.67 -8.92
C SER A 36 1.22 -2.37 -8.52
N ASP A 37 0.27 -2.95 -9.24
CA ASP A 37 -1.10 -3.10 -8.76
C ASP A 37 -1.13 -3.88 -7.44
N ALA A 38 -2.11 -3.60 -6.61
CA ALA A 38 -2.41 -4.37 -5.43
C ALA A 38 -3.11 -5.69 -5.80
N TRP A 39 -2.89 -6.73 -5.00
CA TRP A 39 -3.53 -8.03 -5.17
C TRP A 39 -3.92 -8.62 -3.81
N THR A 40 -4.88 -9.53 -3.82
CA THR A 40 -5.32 -10.25 -2.63
C THR A 40 -4.46 -11.51 -2.45
N MET A 41 -3.86 -11.68 -1.28
CA MET A 41 -3.18 -12.92 -0.89
C MET A 41 -4.18 -14.02 -0.55
N CYS A 42 -3.73 -15.29 -0.55
CA CYS A 42 -4.56 -16.43 -0.14
C CYS A 42 -5.16 -16.28 1.28
N SER A 43 -4.52 -15.50 2.14
CA SER A 43 -5.01 -15.16 3.49
C SER A 43 -6.15 -14.11 3.50
N GLY A 44 -6.54 -13.57 2.34
CA GLY A 44 -7.56 -12.53 2.20
C GLY A 44 -7.06 -11.11 2.44
N GLU A 45 -5.76 -10.91 2.68
CA GLU A 45 -5.16 -9.58 2.82
C GLU A 45 -4.82 -8.97 1.46
N VAL A 46 -5.07 -7.67 1.33
CA VAL A 46 -4.70 -6.91 0.13
C VAL A 46 -3.33 -6.30 0.33
N VAL A 47 -2.41 -6.64 -0.56
CA VAL A 47 -1.01 -6.23 -0.50
C VAL A 47 -0.58 -5.58 -1.81
N VAL A 48 0.47 -4.76 -1.75
CA VAL A 48 1.05 -4.08 -2.90
C VAL A 48 2.57 -4.09 -2.83
N LYS A 49 3.26 -3.98 -3.98
CA LYS A 49 4.71 -3.73 -4.00
C LYS A 49 4.98 -2.24 -3.87
N LEU A 50 6.04 -1.90 -3.15
CA LEU A 50 6.52 -0.53 -3.00
C LEU A 50 7.86 -0.37 -3.72
N GLN A 51 8.07 0.77 -4.36
CA GLN A 51 9.34 1.08 -5.00
C GLN A 51 10.46 1.15 -3.97
N GLY A 52 11.61 0.55 -4.29
CA GLY A 52 12.77 0.52 -3.39
C GLY A 52 12.65 -0.45 -2.21
N LYS A 53 11.55 -1.22 -2.11
CA LYS A 53 11.39 -2.23 -1.06
C LYS A 53 11.23 -3.64 -1.61
N SER A 54 11.85 -4.58 -0.90
CA SER A 54 11.68 -6.00 -1.12
C SER A 54 10.43 -6.50 -0.41
N GLY A 55 9.64 -7.33 -1.10
CA GLY A 55 8.45 -7.97 -0.56
C GLY A 55 7.14 -7.31 -0.99
N CYS A 56 6.10 -7.54 -0.20
CA CYS A 56 4.77 -7.00 -0.41
C CYS A 56 4.24 -6.47 0.93
N PHE A 57 3.48 -5.39 0.86
CA PHE A 57 3.08 -4.61 2.01
C PHE A 57 1.57 -4.47 2.03
N SER A 58 0.95 -4.74 3.18
CA SER A 58 -0.50 -4.62 3.35
C SER A 58 -0.93 -3.17 3.14
N VAL A 59 -1.98 -2.97 2.36
CA VAL A 59 -2.50 -1.62 2.04
C VAL A 59 -3.06 -0.89 3.26
N ASP A 60 -3.38 -1.61 4.33
CA ASP A 60 -3.82 -1.07 5.62
C ASP A 60 -2.73 -0.22 6.30
N HIS A 61 -1.46 -0.49 6.00
CA HIS A 61 -0.31 0.24 6.54
C HIS A 61 0.11 1.43 5.67
N LEU A 62 -0.66 1.74 4.63
CA LEU A 62 -0.39 2.81 3.68
C LEU A 62 -1.37 3.95 3.88
N THR A 63 -0.86 5.14 4.15
CA THR A 63 -1.64 6.36 4.16
C THR A 63 -1.39 7.12 2.86
N TYR A 64 -2.43 7.38 2.09
CA TYR A 64 -2.28 8.12 0.83
C TYR A 64 -1.72 9.52 1.10
N ALA A 65 -0.68 9.91 0.35
CA ALA A 65 -0.01 11.20 0.49
C ALA A 65 -0.01 12.04 -0.80
N GLY A 66 -0.70 11.59 -1.85
CA GLY A 66 -0.72 12.28 -3.14
C GLY A 66 0.06 11.51 -4.21
N LYS A 67 0.29 12.17 -5.35
CA LYS A 67 1.04 11.63 -6.49
C LYS A 67 2.33 12.42 -6.68
#